data_AF-A0A2M7RU60-F1
#
_entry.id   AF-A0A2M7RU60-F1
#
_cell.length_a   1.000
_cell.length_b   1.000
_cell.length_c   1.000
_cell.angle_alpha   90.00
_cell.angle_beta   90.00
_cell.angle_gamma   90.00
#
_symmetry.space_group_name_H-M   'P 1'
#
loop_
_entity.id
_entity.type
_entity.pdbx_description
1 polymer ?
#
loop_
_entity_poly.entity_id
_entity_poly.type
_entity_poly.pdbx_seq_one_letter_code
_entity_poly.pdbx_strand_id
1 'polypeptide(L)'
;KIPFGIAQIGKAFRNEIVARQFIFRMREFEQMEMQFFVRPGEEMKWYEYWKKERINWHLSLGIDEKNYRFHDHVKLAHYANAACDIEFNFPMGFKELEGIHSRTDFDLKQHEK
;
A
#
# COMPACT_ATOMS: atom_id res chain seq x y z
N LYS A 1 -6.00 -20.72 8.84
CA LYS A 1 -5.77 -21.47 7.58
C LYS A 1 -5.65 -20.45 6.45
N ILE A 2 -4.86 -20.73 5.41
CA ILE A 2 -4.70 -19.82 4.26
C ILE A 2 -5.99 -19.79 3.41
N PRO A 3 -6.45 -18.62 2.94
CA PRO A 3 -5.83 -17.30 3.08
C PRO A 3 -6.14 -16.62 4.43
N PHE A 4 -5.19 -15.84 4.95
CA PHE A 4 -5.38 -15.03 6.15
C PHE A 4 -4.50 -13.77 6.12
N GLY A 5 -4.91 -12.73 6.84
CA GLY A 5 -4.13 -11.50 6.98
C GLY A 5 -3.70 -11.23 8.41
N ILE A 6 -2.58 -10.52 8.56
CA ILE A 6 -2.16 -9.90 9.82
C ILE A 6 -2.10 -8.40 9.55
N ALA A 7 -2.83 -7.62 10.34
CA ALA A 7 -2.85 -6.17 10.25
C ALA A 7 -2.23 -5.53 11.50
N GLN A 8 -1.56 -4.41 11.31
CA GLN A 8 -0.94 -3.64 12.38
C GLN A 8 -1.13 -2.14 12.11
N ILE A 9 -1.35 -1.40 13.19
CA ILE A 9 -1.26 0.06 13.19
C ILE A 9 -0.13 0.42 14.16
N GLY A 10 0.79 1.28 13.72
CA GLY A 10 1.90 1.66 14.57
C GLY A 10 2.75 2.79 14.01
N LYS A 11 3.68 3.26 14.84
CA LYS A 11 4.63 4.31 14.50
C LYS A 11 5.72 3.77 13.57
N ALA A 12 6.04 4.55 12.54
CA ALA A 12 7.13 4.35 11.62
C ALA A 12 8.05 5.58 11.64
N PHE A 13 9.35 5.33 11.50
CA PHE A 13 10.37 6.37 11.50
C PHE A 13 11.16 6.34 10.21
N ARG A 14 11.29 7.49 9.54
CA ARG A 14 12.12 7.66 8.34
C ARG A 14 13.17 8.72 8.61
N ASN A 15 14.43 8.42 8.31
CA ASN A 15 15.53 9.38 8.43
C ASN A 15 15.53 10.37 7.25
N GLU A 16 14.44 11.14 7.12
CA GLU A 16 14.25 12.11 6.04
C GLU A 16 15.20 13.30 6.22
N ILE A 17 16.03 13.54 5.19
CA ILE A 17 17.05 14.60 5.19
C ILE A 17 16.38 15.98 5.17
N VAL A 18 15.31 16.15 4.38
CA VAL A 18 14.59 17.42 4.21
C VAL A 18 13.11 17.23 4.54
N ALA A 19 12.74 17.49 5.79
CA ALA A 19 11.34 17.56 6.21
C ALA A 19 10.71 18.86 5.67
N ARG A 20 9.91 18.75 4.60
CA ARG A 20 9.16 19.85 3.98
C ARG A 20 7.76 19.34 3.59
N GLN A 21 6.82 20.25 3.34
CA GLN A 21 5.43 19.90 2.95
C GLN A 21 4.63 19.23 4.08
N PHE A 22 4.66 19.83 5.28
CA PHE A 22 3.78 19.47 6.41
C PHE A 22 3.75 17.95 6.69
N ILE A 23 2.58 17.31 6.65
CA ILE A 23 2.40 15.87 6.95
C ILE A 23 3.00 14.91 5.89
N PHE A 24 3.39 15.39 4.70
CA PHE A 24 3.86 14.51 3.61
C PHE A 24 5.30 14.04 3.76
N ARG A 25 6.15 14.79 4.48
CA ARG A 25 7.52 14.36 4.79
C ARG A 25 7.82 14.60 6.25
N MET A 26 7.42 13.64 7.07
CA MET A 26 7.73 13.60 8.49
C MET A 26 8.76 12.51 8.78
N ARG A 27 9.52 12.71 9.85
CA ARG A 27 10.46 11.70 10.36
C ARG A 27 9.79 10.63 11.21
N GLU A 28 8.63 10.95 11.76
CA GLU A 28 7.78 10.06 12.56
C GLU A 28 6.34 10.20 12.05
N PHE A 29 5.67 9.09 11.80
CA PHE A 29 4.27 9.03 11.38
C PHE A 29 3.68 7.68 11.75
N GLU A 30 2.36 7.53 11.65
CA GLU A 30 1.68 6.26 11.87
C GLU A 30 1.28 5.63 10.53
N GLN A 31 1.39 4.31 10.45
CA GLN A 31 0.97 3.54 9.29
C GLN A 31 -0.04 2.48 9.71
N MET A 32 -1.01 2.26 8.84
CA MET A 32 -1.90 1.12 8.88
C MET A 32 -1.44 0.17 7.78
N GLU A 33 -0.97 -1.02 8.15
CA GLU A 33 -0.45 -1.99 7.20
C GLU A 33 -1.10 -3.36 7.41
N MET A 34 -1.21 -4.11 6.32
CA MET A 34 -1.71 -5.48 6.35
C MET A 34 -0.87 -6.36 5.44
N GLN A 35 -0.42 -7.48 5.98
CA GLN A 35 0.22 -8.56 5.23
C GLN A 35 -0.79 -9.68 5.05
N PHE A 36 -1.17 -9.95 3.80
CA PHE A 36 -2.17 -10.96 3.46
C PHE A 36 -1.50 -12.20 2.83
N PHE A 37 -1.52 -13.30 3.56
CA PHE A 37 -0.88 -14.55 3.19
C PHE A 37 -1.83 -15.42 2.38
N VAL A 38 -1.39 -15.78 1.18
CA VAL A 38 -2.18 -16.52 0.17
C VAL A 38 -1.41 -17.74 -0.32
N ARG A 39 -2.08 -18.63 -1.07
CA ARG A 39 -1.41 -19.74 -1.73
C ARG A 39 -0.65 -19.24 -2.97
N PRO A 40 0.51 -19.83 -3.31
CA PRO A 40 1.17 -19.54 -4.57
C PRO A 40 0.23 -19.75 -5.76
N GLY A 41 0.23 -18.81 -6.71
CA GLY A 41 -0.66 -18.79 -7.88
C GLY A 41 -2.01 -18.07 -7.66
N GLU A 42 -2.37 -17.72 -6.42
CA GLU A 42 -3.58 -16.92 -6.14
C GLU A 42 -3.28 -15.42 -5.92
N GLU A 43 -2.02 -14.99 -6.00
CA GLU A 43 -1.57 -13.65 -5.62
C GLU A 43 -2.31 -12.57 -6.40
N MET A 44 -2.42 -12.72 -7.72
CA MET A 44 -3.08 -11.73 -8.57
C MET A 44 -4.59 -11.62 -8.31
N LYS A 45 -5.24 -12.74 -7.97
CA LYS A 45 -6.66 -12.73 -7.58
C LYS A 45 -6.86 -11.90 -6.32
N TRP A 46 -6.01 -12.09 -5.32
CA TRP A 46 -6.11 -11.37 -4.05
C TRP A 46 -5.62 -9.93 -4.16
N TYR A 47 -4.65 -9.65 -5.03
CA TYR A 47 -4.21 -8.31 -5.37
C TYR A 47 -5.37 -7.46 -5.94
N GLU A 48 -6.07 -7.96 -6.96
CA GLU A 48 -7.22 -7.26 -7.54
C GLU A 48 -8.38 -7.11 -6.54
N TYR A 49 -8.62 -8.14 -5.72
CA TYR A 49 -9.59 -8.06 -4.63
C TYR A 49 -9.27 -6.91 -3.67
N TRP A 50 -8.04 -6.84 -3.15
CA TRP A 50 -7.66 -5.80 -2.20
C TRP A 50 -7.60 -4.42 -2.85
N LYS A 51 -7.18 -4.31 -4.11
CA LYS A 51 -7.24 -3.05 -4.86
C LYS A 51 -8.65 -2.47 -4.88
N LYS A 52 -9.66 -3.31 -5.15
CA LYS A 52 -11.07 -2.91 -5.12
C LYS A 52 -11.59 -2.63 -3.70
N GLU A 53 -11.24 -3.48 -2.74
CA GLU A 53 -11.73 -3.35 -1.36
C GLU A 53 -11.22 -2.06 -0.71
N ARG A 54 -9.95 -1.72 -0.93
CA ARG A 54 -9.34 -0.52 -0.35
C ARG A 54 -9.87 0.77 -0.94
N ILE A 55 -10.09 0.84 -2.27
CA ILE A 55 -10.73 2.02 -2.85
C ILE A 55 -12.18 2.17 -2.38
N ASN A 56 -12.94 1.08 -2.26
CA ASN A 56 -14.30 1.13 -1.71
C ASN A 56 -14.32 1.63 -0.26
N TRP A 57 -13.35 1.20 0.55
CA TRP A 57 -13.19 1.72 1.91
C TRP A 57 -12.92 3.23 1.91
N HIS A 58 -12.02 3.73 1.05
CA HIS A 58 -11.78 5.18 0.91
C HIS A 58 -13.05 5.95 0.50
N LEU A 59 -13.80 5.45 -0.49
CA LEU A 59 -15.06 6.06 -0.92
C LEU A 59 -16.12 6.05 0.20
N SER A 60 -16.12 5.02 1.06
CA SER A 60 -17.04 4.93 2.20
C SER A 60 -16.82 6.02 3.26
N LEU A 61 -15.65 6.68 3.25
CA LEU A 61 -15.35 7.81 4.13
C LEU A 61 -16.07 9.11 3.72
N GLY A 62 -16.83 9.10 2.63
CA GLY A 62 -17.60 10.25 2.14
C GLY A 62 -16.79 11.22 1.25
N ILE A 63 -15.64 10.76 0.75
CA ILE A 63 -14.77 11.53 -0.14
C ILE A 63 -15.11 11.20 -1.59
N ASP A 64 -15.24 12.24 -2.43
CA ASP A 64 -15.60 12.11 -3.84
C ASP A 64 -14.55 11.32 -4.63
N GLU A 65 -15.01 10.37 -5.45
CA GLU A 65 -14.21 9.49 -6.30
C GLU A 65 -13.24 10.26 -7.21
N LYS A 66 -13.60 11.46 -7.66
CA LYS A 66 -12.74 12.29 -8.53
C LYS A 66 -11.41 12.68 -7.88
N ASN A 67 -11.33 12.61 -6.56
CA ASN A 67 -10.10 12.91 -5.83
C ASN A 67 -9.18 11.70 -5.72
N TYR A 68 -9.62 10.51 -6.13
CA TYR A 68 -8.82 9.30 -6.14
C TYR A 68 -8.43 8.91 -7.55
N ARG A 69 -7.26 8.27 -7.69
CA ARG A 69 -6.89 7.54 -8.89
C ARG A 69 -5.93 6.41 -8.56
N PHE A 70 -5.91 5.39 -9.40
CA PHE A 70 -4.87 4.37 -9.36
C PHE A 70 -3.65 4.82 -10.18
N HIS A 71 -2.48 4.58 -9.62
CA HIS A 71 -1.20 4.70 -10.31
C HIS A 71 -0.52 3.33 -10.28
N ASP A 72 -0.50 2.62 -11.41
CA ASP A 72 0.20 1.34 -11.51
C ASP A 72 1.71 1.56 -11.72
N HIS A 73 2.55 0.85 -10.95
CA HIS A 73 4.00 0.99 -11.02
C HIS A 73 4.55 0.30 -12.27
N VAL A 74 5.12 1.08 -13.20
CA VAL A 74 5.81 0.54 -14.39
C VAL A 74 7.15 -0.10 -14.02
N LYS A 75 7.84 0.44 -13.01
CA LYS A 75 9.09 -0.10 -12.47
C LYS A 75 8.82 -0.75 -11.13
N LEU A 76 8.54 -2.05 -11.17
CA LEU A 76 8.33 -2.84 -9.97
C LEU A 76 9.64 -3.01 -9.19
N ALA A 77 9.53 -3.04 -7.87
CA ALA A 77 10.63 -3.53 -7.04
C ALA A 77 10.92 -5.00 -7.40
N HIS A 78 12.17 -5.43 -7.29
CA HIS A 78 12.62 -6.77 -7.70
C HIS A 78 11.88 -7.94 -7.03
N TYR A 79 11.19 -7.69 -5.92
CA TYR A 79 10.40 -8.67 -5.17
C TYR A 79 8.88 -8.61 -5.47
N ALA A 80 8.41 -7.64 -6.25
CA ALA A 80 6.99 -7.44 -6.53
C ALA A 80 6.65 -7.87 -7.97
N ASN A 81 5.56 -8.61 -8.14
CA ASN A 81 5.01 -8.95 -9.47
C ASN A 81 3.88 -8.01 -9.90
N ALA A 82 3.27 -7.28 -8.96
CA ALA A 82 2.33 -6.20 -9.22
C ALA A 82 2.38 -5.19 -8.06
N ALA A 83 2.21 -3.91 -8.37
CA ALA A 83 2.11 -2.84 -7.39
C ALA A 83 1.29 -1.68 -7.98
N CYS A 84 0.41 -1.12 -7.17
CA CYS A 84 -0.29 0.11 -7.49
C CYS A 84 -0.45 0.96 -6.25
N ASP A 85 -0.48 2.27 -6.48
CA ASP A 85 -0.80 3.25 -5.46
C ASP A 85 -2.21 3.77 -5.69
N ILE A 86 -2.97 3.89 -4.61
CA ILE A 86 -4.12 4.78 -4.53
C ILE A 86 -3.55 6.17 -4.25
N GLU A 87 -3.62 7.04 -5.25
CA GLU A 87 -3.24 8.44 -5.12
C GLU A 87 -4.47 9.30 -4.80
N PHE A 88 -4.27 10.33 -3.98
CA PHE A 88 -5.28 11.30 -3.62
C PHE A 88 -4.90 12.71 -4.10
N ASN A 89 -5.90 13.48 -4.55
CA ASN A 89 -5.75 14.85 -5.01
C ASN A 89 -5.64 15.84 -3.83
N PHE A 90 -4.42 16.04 -3.35
CA PHE A 90 -4.13 17.04 -2.33
C PHE A 90 -4.00 18.45 -2.93
N PRO A 91 -3.95 19.52 -2.13
CA PRO A 91 -3.71 20.88 -2.64
C PRO A 91 -2.40 21.05 -3.43
N MET A 92 -1.45 20.12 -3.28
CA MET A 92 -0.18 20.08 -4.01
C MET A 92 -0.21 19.14 -5.23
N GLY A 93 -1.39 18.65 -5.61
CA GLY A 93 -1.62 17.66 -6.66
C GLY A 93 -1.74 16.23 -6.13
N PHE A 94 -1.84 15.27 -7.05
CA PHE A 94 -1.94 13.85 -6.73
C PHE A 94 -0.66 13.34 -6.06
N LYS A 95 -0.83 12.70 -4.90
CA LYS A 95 0.22 12.01 -4.13
C LYS A 95 -0.30 10.69 -3.60
N GLU A 96 0.63 9.76 -3.37
CA GLU A 96 0.38 8.46 -2.76
C GLU A 96 -0.33 8.62 -1.41
N LEU A 97 -1.42 7.87 -1.23
CA LEU A 97 -2.15 7.75 0.03
C LEU A 97 -2.02 6.32 0.60
N GLU A 98 -2.11 5.30 -0.27
CA GLU A 98 -2.01 3.90 0.12
C GLU A 98 -1.40 3.08 -1.02
N GLY A 99 -0.40 2.24 -0.71
CA GLY A 99 0.22 1.31 -1.66
C GLY A 99 -0.31 -0.11 -1.48
N ILE A 100 -0.66 -0.77 -2.58
CA ILE A 100 -1.09 -2.18 -2.61
C ILE A 100 -0.10 -2.94 -3.48
N HIS A 101 0.69 -3.82 -2.85
CA HIS A 101 1.77 -4.54 -3.52
C HIS A 101 1.58 -6.06 -3.39
N SER A 102 1.77 -6.78 -4.49
CA SER A 102 1.92 -8.23 -4.50
C SER A 102 3.41 -8.58 -4.48
N ARG A 103 3.90 -9.02 -3.31
CA ARG A 103 5.34 -9.24 -3.02
C ARG A 103 5.78 -10.70 -3.12
N THR A 104 4.91 -11.57 -3.64
CA THR A 104 5.14 -13.02 -3.77
C THR A 104 5.56 -13.67 -2.44
N ASP A 105 6.60 -14.52 -2.43
CA ASP A 105 7.11 -15.19 -1.23
C ASP A 105 8.46 -14.64 -0.74
N PHE A 106 8.89 -13.51 -1.30
CA PHE A 106 10.21 -12.93 -1.04
C PHE A 106 10.44 -12.63 0.44
N ASP A 107 9.52 -11.94 1.10
CA ASP A 107 9.67 -11.54 2.51
C ASP A 107 9.83 -12.74 3.43
N LEU A 108 8.97 -13.75 3.28
CA LEU A 108 9.02 -14.97 4.08
C LEU A 108 10.34 -15.73 3.88
N LYS A 109 10.77 -15.89 2.63
CA LYS A 109 12.02 -16.58 2.30
C LYS A 109 13.27 -15.88 2.82
N GLN A 110 13.27 -14.56 2.94
CA GLN A 110 14.42 -13.83 3.49
C GLN A 110 14.49 -13.94 5.01
N HIS A 111 13.35 -14.09 5.70
CA HIS A 111 13.29 -14.22 7.17
C HIS A 111 13.38 -15.65 7.68
N GLU A 112 13.13 -16.67 6.84
CA GLU A 112 13.29 -18.08 7.20
C GLU A 112 14.76 -18.53 7.27
N LYS A 113 15.66 -17.83 6.55
CA LYS A 113 17.11 -18.12 6.54
C LYS A 113 17.77 -17.71 7.84
#